data_AF-A0A928M0Y4-F1
#
_entry.id   AF-A0A928M0Y4-F1
#
_cell.length_a   1.000
_cell.length_b   1.000
_cell.length_c   1.000
_cell.angle_alpha   90.00
_cell.angle_beta   90.00
_cell.angle_gamma   90.00
#
_symmetry.space_group_name_H-M   'P 1'
#
loop_
_entity.id
_entity.type
_entity.pdbx_description
1 polymer ?
#
loop_
_entity_poly.entity_id
_entity_poly.type
_entity_poly.pdbx_seq_one_letter_code
_entity_poly.pdbx_strand_id
1 'polypeptide(L)'
;MDILLVGASAREHALAWKFAESRKTGTIYTTSPYAGVDTLADHWSGTVDAWRAAHPDGIVIGERDGRRSPAEDAEIRLSLPCLYDGKTLLPLPAVQLGPEPGTACAPAALPETVREDLLSRVVLPWLQGQEARGVFCFGFSGDDAPQLVSIHEGFGGMEAMAVLPMLRGELMALLLACDTGRLDGLSLQTNGTVTVVLPYRTAVGAPLFGLSRIAMNTGFFIGAAEKREERLFALDPVPLYICGRASNPDAAKAAAQAAIAVLSENGPEIS
;
A
#
# COMPACT_ATOMS: atom_id res chain seq x y z
N MET A 1 3.62 -20.25 1.38
CA MET A 1 4.78 -19.49 0.90
C MET A 1 5.12 -18.48 1.97
N ASP A 2 6.31 -18.59 2.56
CA ASP A 2 6.71 -17.64 3.59
C ASP A 2 7.15 -16.32 2.92
N ILE A 3 6.94 -15.20 3.62
CA ILE A 3 7.21 -13.87 3.09
C ILE A 3 8.09 -13.12 4.06
N LEU A 4 9.16 -12.48 3.61
CA LEU A 4 9.88 -11.47 4.38
C LEU A 4 9.56 -10.08 3.83
N LEU A 5 8.97 -9.24 4.67
CA LEU A 5 8.79 -7.82 4.40
C LEU A 5 9.99 -7.05 4.94
N VAL A 6 10.69 -6.36 4.03
CA VAL A 6 11.80 -5.46 4.33
C VAL A 6 11.30 -4.02 4.26
N GLY A 7 11.50 -3.30 5.35
CA GLY A 7 10.92 -1.97 5.53
C GLY A 7 9.99 -1.94 6.73
N ALA A 8 9.48 -0.75 7.03
CA ALA A 8 8.97 -0.45 8.35
C ALA A 8 7.86 0.64 8.32
N SER A 9 7.27 0.88 7.15
CA SER A 9 6.28 1.92 6.94
C SER A 9 4.86 1.36 6.85
N ALA A 10 3.89 2.25 6.68
CA ALA A 10 2.50 1.86 6.45
C ALA A 10 2.32 1.01 5.18
N ARG A 11 3.27 1.11 4.23
CA ARG A 11 3.33 0.22 3.05
C ARG A 11 3.47 -1.24 3.47
N GLU A 12 4.45 -1.55 4.32
CA GLU A 12 4.70 -2.92 4.77
C GLU A 12 3.53 -3.45 5.59
N HIS A 13 2.91 -2.61 6.42
CA HIS A 13 1.70 -3.00 7.13
C HIS A 13 0.54 -3.30 6.16
N ALA A 14 0.32 -2.48 5.14
CA ALA A 14 -0.71 -2.74 4.13
C ALA A 14 -0.46 -4.03 3.33
N LEU A 15 0.80 -4.31 3.00
CA LEU A 15 1.22 -5.55 2.35
C LEU A 15 1.01 -6.76 3.26
N ALA A 16 1.46 -6.71 4.52
CA ALA A 16 1.25 -7.77 5.51
C ALA A 16 -0.23 -8.09 5.69
N TRP A 17 -1.05 -7.06 5.90
CA TRP A 17 -2.50 -7.16 5.99
C TRP A 17 -3.09 -7.86 4.77
N LYS A 18 -2.62 -7.48 3.57
CA LYS A 18 -3.14 -8.07 2.34
C LYS A 18 -2.71 -9.51 2.13
N PHE A 19 -1.47 -9.84 2.47
CA PHE A 19 -0.96 -11.20 2.33
C PHE A 19 -1.61 -12.17 3.32
N ALA A 20 -1.95 -11.71 4.52
CA ALA A 20 -2.67 -12.52 5.52
C ALA A 20 -4.04 -13.01 5.03
N GLU A 21 -4.67 -12.34 4.05
CA GLU A 21 -5.93 -12.80 3.44
C GLU A 21 -5.73 -14.00 2.49
N SER A 22 -4.51 -14.25 2.01
CA SER A 22 -4.28 -15.26 0.98
C SER A 22 -4.00 -16.63 1.57
N ARG A 23 -4.73 -17.65 1.08
CA ARG A 23 -4.48 -19.07 1.43
C ARG A 23 -3.13 -19.61 0.96
N LYS A 24 -2.42 -18.87 0.10
CA LYS A 24 -1.08 -19.23 -0.39
C LYS A 24 0.03 -18.72 0.53
N THR A 25 -0.29 -17.78 1.41
CA THR A 25 0.65 -17.20 2.38
C THR A 25 0.86 -18.19 3.53
N GLY A 26 2.13 -18.43 3.85
CA GLY A 26 2.56 -19.15 5.05
C GLY A 26 2.82 -18.15 6.18
N THR A 27 3.98 -18.22 6.81
CA THR A 27 4.39 -17.24 7.81
C THR A 27 4.84 -15.94 7.14
N ILE A 28 4.33 -14.81 7.62
CA ILE A 28 4.85 -13.49 7.24
C ILE A 28 5.91 -13.13 8.26
N TYR A 29 7.04 -12.65 7.80
CA TYR A 29 8.15 -12.14 8.60
C TYR A 29 8.37 -10.67 8.30
N THR A 30 8.91 -9.93 9.26
CA THR A 30 9.29 -8.53 9.08
C THR A 30 10.66 -8.25 9.66
N THR A 31 11.46 -7.44 8.97
CA THR A 31 12.71 -6.89 9.53
C THR A 31 12.44 -5.67 10.42
N SER A 32 11.21 -5.15 10.43
CA SER A 32 10.81 -3.99 11.23
C SER A 32 10.60 -4.35 12.69
N PRO A 33 11.07 -3.51 13.63
CA PRO A 33 10.68 -3.57 15.03
C PRO A 33 9.40 -2.76 15.34
N TYR A 34 8.79 -2.08 14.35
CA TYR A 34 7.64 -1.19 14.60
C TYR A 34 6.31 -1.94 14.73
N ALA A 35 5.43 -1.34 15.51
CA ALA A 35 4.15 -1.93 15.87
C ALA A 35 3.14 -1.89 14.73
N GLY A 36 2.30 -2.92 14.66
CA GLY A 36 1.28 -3.14 13.64
C GLY A 36 1.57 -4.38 12.82
N VAL A 37 2.81 -4.52 12.35
CA VAL A 37 3.24 -5.70 11.59
C VAL A 37 3.45 -6.89 12.52
N ASP A 38 3.79 -6.68 13.79
CA ASP A 38 3.99 -7.70 14.84
C ASP A 38 2.73 -8.51 15.18
N THR A 39 1.53 -8.00 14.87
CA THR A 39 0.28 -8.78 14.98
C THR A 39 0.00 -9.67 13.77
N LEU A 40 0.68 -9.42 12.65
CA LEU A 40 0.46 -10.07 11.36
C LEU A 40 1.69 -10.83 10.85
N ALA A 41 2.86 -10.63 11.48
CA ALA A 41 4.14 -11.16 11.05
C ALA A 41 5.10 -11.37 12.22
N ASP A 42 5.94 -12.39 12.10
CA ASP A 42 7.00 -12.70 13.05
C ASP A 42 8.22 -11.81 12.81
N HIS A 43 8.82 -11.31 13.89
CA HIS A 43 10.03 -10.51 13.77
C HIS A 43 11.22 -11.37 13.34
N TRP A 44 11.91 -10.97 12.26
CA TRP A 44 13.16 -11.56 11.81
C TRP A 44 14.33 -10.63 12.09
N SER A 45 15.19 -11.00 13.04
CA SER A 45 16.35 -10.21 13.45
C SER A 45 17.62 -10.51 12.63
N GLY A 46 17.58 -11.49 11.73
CA GLY A 46 18.72 -11.87 10.88
C GLY A 46 18.85 -11.03 9.62
N THR A 47 19.86 -11.31 8.79
CA THR A 47 19.97 -10.69 7.46
C THR A 47 18.96 -11.29 6.48
N VAL A 48 18.70 -10.59 5.37
CA VAL A 48 17.86 -11.11 4.27
C VAL A 48 18.46 -12.39 3.68
N ASP A 49 19.78 -12.47 3.51
CA ASP A 49 20.46 -13.66 3.01
C ASP A 49 20.31 -14.87 3.94
N ALA A 50 20.42 -14.64 5.26
CA ALA A 50 20.17 -15.69 6.24
C ALA A 50 18.72 -16.17 6.18
N TRP A 51 17.77 -15.25 5.97
CA TRP A 51 16.37 -15.61 5.82
C TRP A 51 16.13 -16.46 4.57
N ARG A 52 16.69 -16.06 3.42
CA ARG A 52 16.62 -16.81 2.15
C ARG A 52 17.18 -18.23 2.29
N ALA A 53 18.30 -18.37 3.00
CA ALA A 53 18.90 -19.68 3.25
C ALA A 53 17.98 -20.58 4.10
N ALA A 54 17.22 -20.01 5.04
CA ALA A 54 16.26 -20.73 5.87
C ALA A 54 14.91 -20.98 5.17
N HIS A 55 14.54 -20.15 4.21
CA HIS A 55 13.25 -20.18 3.50
C HIS A 55 13.50 -20.21 1.98
N PRO A 56 13.96 -21.35 1.43
CA PRO A 56 14.37 -21.44 0.03
C PRO A 56 13.23 -21.19 -0.97
N ASP A 57 11.99 -21.47 -0.57
CA ASP A 57 10.78 -21.18 -1.34
C ASP A 57 10.13 -19.84 -0.95
N GLY A 58 10.73 -19.09 -0.03
CA GLY A 58 10.20 -17.83 0.49
C GLY A 58 10.41 -16.66 -0.45
N ILE A 59 9.56 -15.64 -0.32
CA ILE A 59 9.67 -14.39 -1.11
C ILE A 59 10.08 -13.24 -0.21
N VAL A 60 11.03 -12.43 -0.68
CA VAL A 60 11.43 -11.18 -0.02
C VAL A 60 10.79 -10.00 -0.78
N ILE A 61 10.16 -9.07 -0.06
CA ILE A 61 9.51 -7.89 -0.62
C ILE A 61 10.07 -6.64 0.06
N GLY A 62 10.47 -5.65 -0.74
CA GLY A 62 10.96 -4.35 -0.24
C GLY A 62 12.47 -4.20 -0.11
N GLU A 63 13.26 -5.17 -0.61
CA GLU A 63 14.74 -5.17 -0.52
C GLU A 63 15.42 -4.21 -1.50
N ARG A 64 14.75 -3.78 -2.58
CA ARG A 64 15.32 -2.81 -3.52
C ARG A 64 15.13 -1.38 -3.01
N ASP A 65 16.26 -0.72 -2.71
CA ASP A 65 16.33 0.65 -2.22
C ASP A 65 15.97 1.68 -3.30
N GLY A 66 15.23 2.71 -2.86
CA GLY A 66 14.78 3.82 -3.70
C GLY A 66 13.66 4.60 -3.02
N ARG A 67 13.87 5.06 -1.78
CA ARG A 67 12.91 5.97 -1.14
C ARG A 67 12.82 7.24 -1.98
N ARG A 68 11.59 7.59 -2.41
CA ARG A 68 11.31 8.86 -3.06
C ARG A 68 11.79 9.99 -2.17
N SER A 69 12.43 10.98 -2.78
CA SER A 69 12.61 12.25 -2.09
C SER A 69 11.22 12.89 -1.89
N PRO A 70 10.97 13.59 -0.77
CA PRO A 70 9.71 14.30 -0.56
C PRO A 70 9.35 15.29 -1.69
N ALA A 71 10.35 15.75 -2.45
CA ALA A 71 10.17 16.65 -3.59
C ALA A 71 9.56 15.92 -4.81
N GLU A 72 10.03 14.71 -5.11
CA GLU A 72 9.47 13.88 -6.20
C GLU A 72 8.00 13.49 -5.92
N ASP A 73 7.64 13.34 -4.63
CA ASP A 73 6.28 13.04 -4.22
C ASP A 73 5.31 14.22 -4.31
N ALA A 74 5.83 15.46 -4.25
CA ALA A 74 5.00 16.66 -4.26
C ALA A 74 4.39 16.96 -5.63
N GLU A 75 5.05 16.53 -6.71
CA GLU A 75 4.63 16.78 -8.08
C GLU A 75 3.64 15.75 -8.61
N ILE A 76 3.65 14.52 -8.07
CA ILE A 76 2.77 13.45 -8.51
C ILE A 76 1.33 13.75 -8.07
N ARG A 77 0.42 13.78 -9.03
CA ARG A 77 -1.04 13.89 -8.80
C ARG A 77 -1.76 12.60 -9.12
N LEU A 78 -1.30 11.87 -10.11
CA LEU A 78 -1.87 10.60 -10.55
C LEU A 78 -0.79 9.53 -10.52
N SER A 79 -1.09 8.35 -9.96
CA SER A 79 -0.21 7.19 -10.00
C SER A 79 -0.93 6.03 -10.69
N LEU A 80 -0.27 5.40 -11.65
CA LEU A 80 -0.74 4.18 -12.33
C LEU A 80 0.11 2.99 -11.86
N PRO A 81 -0.30 2.29 -10.79
CA PRO A 81 0.31 1.04 -10.40
C PRO A 81 -0.06 -0.09 -11.36
N CYS A 82 0.87 -1.01 -11.60
CA CYS A 82 0.66 -2.16 -12.45
C CYS A 82 1.57 -3.33 -12.08
N LEU A 83 1.16 -4.54 -12.45
CA LEU A 83 2.01 -5.73 -12.48
C LEU A 83 2.53 -5.96 -13.89
N TYR A 84 3.80 -6.31 -14.03
CA TYR A 84 4.42 -6.63 -15.31
C TYR A 84 5.32 -7.86 -15.19
N ASP A 85 5.08 -8.88 -16.01
CA ASP A 85 5.77 -10.17 -15.96
C ASP A 85 6.88 -10.34 -17.01
N GLY A 86 7.32 -9.23 -17.61
CA GLY A 86 8.27 -9.20 -18.72
C GLY A 86 7.64 -9.30 -20.10
N LYS A 87 6.31 -9.49 -20.20
CA LYS A 87 5.59 -9.50 -21.49
C LYS A 87 4.15 -8.97 -21.39
N THR A 88 3.48 -9.21 -20.26
CA THR A 88 2.09 -8.86 -20.02
C THR A 88 2.01 -7.80 -18.93
N LEU A 89 1.30 -6.72 -19.25
CA LEU A 89 0.94 -5.65 -18.32
C LEU A 89 -0.45 -5.95 -17.74
N LEU A 90 -0.56 -5.99 -16.41
CA LEU A 90 -1.82 -6.04 -15.68
C LEU A 90 -1.99 -4.74 -14.87
N PRO A 91 -2.80 -3.78 -15.35
CA PRO A 91 -3.04 -2.52 -14.64
C PRO A 91 -3.76 -2.75 -13.30
N LEU A 92 -3.35 -2.01 -12.27
CA LEU A 92 -4.08 -1.90 -11.01
C LEU A 92 -4.96 -0.63 -11.02
N PRO A 93 -5.87 -0.45 -10.04
CA PRO A 93 -6.63 0.79 -9.89
C PRO A 93 -5.70 2.00 -9.84
N ALA A 94 -5.98 2.99 -10.67
CA ALA A 94 -5.28 4.28 -10.64
C ALA A 94 -5.46 4.94 -9.27
N VAL A 95 -4.46 5.68 -8.81
CA VAL A 95 -4.47 6.35 -7.51
C VAL A 95 -4.32 7.85 -7.72
N GLN A 96 -5.27 8.62 -7.21
CA GLN A 96 -5.16 10.07 -7.14
C GLN A 96 -4.45 10.42 -5.83
N LEU A 97 -3.29 11.07 -5.91
CA LEU A 97 -2.65 11.68 -4.75
C LEU A 97 -3.29 13.05 -4.49
N GLY A 98 -3.67 13.29 -3.24
CA GLY A 98 -4.35 14.52 -2.86
C GLY A 98 -3.40 15.71 -2.71
N PRO A 99 -3.95 16.93 -2.57
CA PRO A 99 -3.17 18.15 -2.39
C PRO A 99 -2.44 18.18 -1.03
N GLU A 100 -2.98 17.49 -0.03
CA GLU A 100 -2.38 17.37 1.30
C GLU A 100 -1.47 16.14 1.38
N PRO A 101 -0.23 16.26 1.90
CA PRO A 101 0.67 15.13 2.06
C PRO A 101 0.04 14.00 2.88
N GLY A 102 0.16 12.78 2.37
CA GLY A 102 -0.39 11.58 3.00
C GLY A 102 -1.87 11.31 2.69
N THR A 103 -2.46 12.01 1.72
CA THR A 103 -3.83 11.76 1.24
C THR A 103 -3.86 11.10 -0.13
N ALA A 104 -4.78 10.15 -0.33
CA ALA A 104 -4.98 9.51 -1.63
C ALA A 104 -6.40 8.97 -1.80
N CYS A 105 -6.80 8.72 -3.05
CA CYS A 105 -8.05 8.08 -3.42
C CYS A 105 -7.82 7.05 -4.53
N ALA A 106 -8.41 5.87 -4.39
CA ALA A 106 -8.43 4.84 -5.43
C ALA A 106 -9.85 4.25 -5.58
N PRO A 107 -10.35 4.02 -6.81
CA PRO A 107 -9.72 4.41 -8.06
C PRO A 107 -9.72 5.94 -8.23
N ALA A 108 -8.74 6.47 -8.97
CA ALA A 108 -8.71 7.86 -9.38
C ALA A 108 -9.89 8.19 -10.31
N ALA A 109 -10.39 9.42 -10.26
CA ALA A 109 -11.38 9.93 -11.21
C ALA A 109 -10.70 10.25 -12.55
N LEU A 110 -10.32 9.21 -13.29
CA LEU A 110 -9.59 9.29 -14.55
C LEU A 110 -10.47 8.74 -15.68
N PRO A 111 -10.70 9.49 -16.78
CA PRO A 111 -11.39 8.96 -17.94
C PRO A 111 -10.65 7.74 -18.51
N GLU A 112 -11.38 6.67 -18.85
CA GLU A 112 -10.76 5.43 -19.33
C GLU A 112 -9.93 5.64 -20.60
N THR A 113 -10.36 6.55 -21.49
CA THR A 113 -9.60 6.92 -22.69
C THR A 113 -8.23 7.51 -22.37
N VAL A 114 -8.14 8.37 -21.34
CA VAL A 114 -6.87 8.94 -20.88
C VAL A 114 -6.02 7.85 -20.25
N ARG A 115 -6.64 6.98 -19.43
CA ARG A 115 -5.94 5.84 -18.82
C ARG A 115 -5.33 4.90 -19.87
N GLU A 116 -6.09 4.51 -20.88
CA GLU A 116 -5.63 3.66 -21.97
C GLU A 116 -4.50 4.32 -22.78
N ASP A 117 -4.60 5.63 -23.01
CA ASP A 117 -3.55 6.40 -23.69
C ASP A 117 -2.24 6.39 -22.90
N LEU A 118 -2.28 6.68 -21.60
CA LEU A 118 -1.12 6.63 -20.72
C LEU A 118 -0.53 5.21 -20.65
N LEU A 119 -1.38 4.18 -20.53
CA LEU A 119 -0.92 2.79 -20.47
C LEU A 119 -0.24 2.35 -21.76
N SER A 120 -0.83 2.66 -22.92
CA SER A 120 -0.35 2.19 -24.22
C SER A 120 0.81 3.01 -24.80
N ARG A 121 0.87 4.31 -24.53
CA ARG A 121 1.89 5.22 -25.10
C ARG A 121 3.06 5.50 -24.17
N VAL A 122 2.87 5.34 -22.86
CA VAL A 122 3.91 5.69 -21.87
C VAL A 122 4.34 4.46 -21.08
N VAL A 123 3.41 3.80 -20.37
CA VAL A 123 3.73 2.73 -19.44
C VAL A 123 4.26 1.48 -20.16
N LEU A 124 3.51 0.93 -21.11
CA LEU A 124 3.88 -0.31 -21.78
C LEU A 124 5.18 -0.17 -22.59
N PRO A 125 5.41 0.90 -23.38
CA PRO A 125 6.67 1.07 -24.10
C PRO A 125 7.90 1.14 -23.17
N TRP A 126 7.77 1.79 -22.02
CA TRP A 126 8.87 1.83 -21.04
C TRP A 126 9.14 0.44 -20.45
N LEU A 127 8.08 -0.29 -20.07
CA LEU A 127 8.18 -1.64 -19.50
C LEU A 127 8.77 -2.65 -20.47
N GLN A 128 8.43 -2.58 -21.76
CA GLN A 128 9.00 -3.44 -22.79
C GLN A 128 10.52 -3.27 -22.96
N GLY A 129 11.08 -2.15 -22.48
CA GLY A 129 12.52 -1.92 -22.42
C GLY A 129 13.19 -2.45 -21.15
N GLN A 130 12.44 -3.03 -20.21
CA GLN A 130 12.97 -3.52 -18.93
C GLN A 130 13.07 -5.04 -18.91
N GLU A 131 14.14 -5.55 -18.28
CA GLU A 131 14.26 -6.98 -17.96
C GLU A 131 13.57 -7.35 -16.63
N ALA A 132 13.14 -6.35 -15.86
CA ALA A 132 12.55 -6.53 -14.54
C ALA A 132 11.08 -6.98 -14.60
N ARG A 133 10.68 -7.77 -13.59
CA ARG A 133 9.30 -8.19 -13.33
C ARG A 133 8.85 -7.71 -11.97
N GLY A 134 7.55 -7.53 -11.80
CA GLY A 134 6.97 -7.23 -10.51
C GLY A 134 5.94 -6.12 -10.58
N VAL A 135 5.82 -5.38 -9.48
CA VAL A 135 4.98 -4.19 -9.40
C VAL A 135 5.80 -3.00 -9.86
N PHE A 136 5.19 -2.13 -10.64
CA PHE A 136 5.72 -0.82 -10.99
C PHE A 136 4.63 0.21 -10.77
N CYS A 137 4.97 1.43 -10.37
CA CYS A 137 4.02 2.52 -10.47
C CYS A 137 4.62 3.74 -11.18
N PHE A 138 3.78 4.34 -12.00
CA PHE A 138 4.12 5.46 -12.87
C PHE A 138 3.39 6.70 -12.35
N GLY A 139 4.15 7.68 -11.88
CA GLY A 139 3.62 8.93 -11.36
C GLY A 139 3.55 10.00 -12.45
N PHE A 140 2.40 10.65 -12.53
CA PHE A 140 2.09 11.70 -13.49
C PHE A 140 1.69 13.00 -12.77
N SER A 141 2.02 14.12 -13.40
CA SER A 141 1.60 15.47 -12.99
C SER A 141 0.78 16.15 -14.09
N GLY A 142 -0.06 17.11 -13.70
CA GLY A 142 -0.98 17.83 -14.59
C GLY A 142 -2.35 17.17 -14.71
N ASP A 143 -3.39 18.00 -14.87
CA ASP A 143 -4.80 17.57 -14.84
C ASP A 143 -5.31 17.14 -16.23
N ASP A 144 -5.14 17.98 -17.25
CA ASP A 144 -5.69 17.73 -18.60
C ASP A 144 -4.77 16.88 -19.49
N ALA A 145 -3.45 17.01 -19.32
CA ALA A 145 -2.44 16.31 -20.10
C ALA A 145 -1.37 15.74 -19.15
N PRO A 146 -1.64 14.59 -18.50
CA PRO A 146 -0.73 14.03 -17.50
C PRO A 146 0.64 13.70 -18.10
N GLN A 147 1.69 14.29 -17.53
CA GLN A 147 3.07 14.06 -17.93
C GLN A 147 3.76 13.15 -16.92
N LEU A 148 4.52 12.17 -17.42
CA LEU A 148 5.29 11.27 -16.58
C LEU A 148 6.39 12.05 -15.84
N VAL A 149 6.38 11.97 -14.52
CA VAL A 149 7.39 12.61 -13.65
C VAL A 149 8.17 11.60 -12.81
N SER A 150 7.64 10.39 -12.62
CA SER A 150 8.34 9.34 -11.87
C SER A 150 7.97 7.93 -12.31
N ILE A 151 8.91 7.00 -12.12
CA ILE A 151 8.70 5.55 -12.24
C ILE A 151 9.36 4.90 -11.04
N HIS A 152 8.70 3.93 -10.43
CA HIS A 152 9.28 3.18 -9.33
C HIS A 152 8.92 1.69 -9.39
N GLU A 153 9.85 0.89 -8.87
CA GLU A 153 9.64 -0.54 -8.64
C GLU A 153 8.99 -0.76 -7.27
N GLY A 154 7.99 -1.63 -7.23
CA GLY A 154 7.19 -1.89 -6.05
C GLY A 154 6.03 -0.91 -5.87
N PHE A 155 5.23 -1.14 -4.84
CA PHE A 155 4.23 -0.16 -4.42
C PHE A 155 4.89 1.02 -3.69
N GLY A 156 4.42 2.24 -3.97
CA GLY A 156 4.55 3.34 -3.02
C GLY A 156 3.61 3.17 -1.82
N GLY A 157 3.82 3.96 -0.77
CA GLY A 157 3.03 3.86 0.46
C GLY A 157 1.56 4.20 0.24
N MET A 158 1.29 5.30 -0.46
CA MET A 158 -0.09 5.71 -0.76
C MET A 158 -0.79 4.75 -1.71
N GLU A 159 -0.06 4.22 -2.71
CA GLU A 159 -0.56 3.22 -3.63
C GLU A 159 -0.96 1.94 -2.91
N ALA A 160 -0.09 1.40 -2.04
CA ALA A 160 -0.40 0.22 -1.26
C ALA A 160 -1.64 0.44 -0.38
N MET A 161 -1.68 1.53 0.37
CA MET A 161 -2.78 1.82 1.30
C MET A 161 -4.12 2.09 0.59
N ALA A 162 -4.10 2.65 -0.62
CA ALA A 162 -5.32 2.94 -1.37
C ALA A 162 -5.81 1.73 -2.21
N VAL A 163 -4.90 1.00 -2.86
CA VAL A 163 -5.26 -0.10 -3.78
C VAL A 163 -5.53 -1.41 -3.05
N LEU A 164 -4.68 -1.81 -2.10
CA LEU A 164 -4.77 -3.14 -1.50
C LEU A 164 -6.11 -3.42 -0.79
N PRO A 165 -6.76 -2.43 -0.10
CA PRO A 165 -8.09 -2.63 0.48
C PRO A 165 -9.21 -2.90 -0.52
N MET A 166 -8.99 -2.59 -1.80
CA MET A 166 -9.97 -2.82 -2.86
C MET A 166 -9.88 -4.24 -3.43
N LEU A 167 -8.73 -4.91 -3.35
CA LEU A 167 -8.54 -6.19 -4.03
C LEU A 167 -9.26 -7.32 -3.29
N ARG A 168 -9.70 -8.37 -3.99
CA ARG A 168 -10.26 -9.58 -3.36
C ARG A 168 -9.21 -10.70 -3.32
N GLY A 169 -8.39 -10.74 -2.26
CA GLY A 169 -7.61 -11.91 -1.82
C GLY A 169 -6.54 -12.53 -2.75
N GLU A 170 -6.24 -11.97 -3.92
CA GLU A 170 -5.40 -12.63 -4.94
C GLU A 170 -4.02 -12.02 -5.18
N LEU A 171 -3.60 -11.01 -4.41
CA LEU A 171 -2.32 -10.33 -4.65
C LEU A 171 -1.14 -11.32 -4.70
N MET A 172 -1.07 -12.26 -3.76
CA MET A 172 -0.02 -13.29 -3.75
C MET A 172 -0.07 -14.15 -5.02
N ALA A 173 -1.26 -14.59 -5.45
CA ALA A 173 -1.38 -15.41 -6.65
C ALA A 173 -0.93 -14.65 -7.91
N LEU A 174 -1.27 -13.36 -8.00
CA LEU A 174 -0.84 -12.48 -9.09
C LEU A 174 0.67 -12.22 -9.07
N LEU A 175 1.28 -12.02 -7.89
CA LEU A 175 2.72 -11.86 -7.77
C LEU A 175 3.47 -13.13 -8.19
N LEU A 176 2.98 -14.32 -7.83
CA LEU A 176 3.56 -15.59 -8.27
C LEU A 176 3.41 -15.81 -9.79
N ALA A 177 2.26 -15.45 -10.34
CA ALA A 177 2.06 -15.48 -11.78
C ALA A 177 2.99 -14.47 -12.49
N CYS A 178 3.19 -13.29 -11.90
CA CYS A 178 4.12 -12.27 -12.39
C CYS A 178 5.57 -12.76 -12.40
N ASP A 179 6.04 -13.34 -11.30
CA ASP A 179 7.39 -13.89 -11.20
C ASP A 179 7.67 -14.97 -12.27
N THR A 180 6.65 -15.79 -12.57
CA THR A 180 6.75 -16.90 -13.53
C THR A 180 6.37 -16.56 -14.98
N GLY A 181 6.06 -15.30 -15.31
CA GLY A 181 5.70 -14.93 -16.68
C GLY A 181 4.33 -15.45 -17.12
N ARG A 182 3.35 -15.50 -16.21
CA ARG A 182 2.02 -16.09 -16.41
C ARG A 182 0.87 -15.14 -16.04
N LEU A 183 1.07 -13.83 -16.19
CA LEU A 183 -0.02 -12.86 -15.99
C LEU A 183 -1.06 -12.90 -17.11
N ASP A 184 -0.70 -13.40 -18.29
CA ASP A 184 -1.61 -13.50 -19.44
C ASP A 184 -2.92 -14.24 -19.08
N GLY A 185 -4.05 -13.64 -19.44
CA GLY A 185 -5.39 -14.15 -19.13
C GLY A 185 -5.85 -13.99 -17.67
N LEU A 186 -5.01 -13.49 -16.76
CA LEU A 186 -5.43 -13.18 -15.39
C LEU A 186 -6.09 -11.79 -15.33
N SER A 187 -7.03 -11.63 -14.41
CA SER A 187 -7.71 -10.36 -14.16
C SER A 187 -7.71 -10.04 -12.69
N LEU A 188 -7.62 -8.75 -12.37
CA LEU A 188 -7.69 -8.26 -11.01
C LEU A 188 -9.15 -8.17 -10.55
N GLN A 189 -9.47 -8.85 -9.45
CA GLN A 189 -10.80 -8.74 -8.83
C GLN A 189 -10.80 -7.68 -7.74
N THR A 190 -11.73 -6.72 -7.83
CA THR A 190 -11.96 -5.72 -6.79
C THR A 190 -13.28 -5.95 -6.07
N ASN A 191 -13.42 -5.38 -4.88
CA ASN A 191 -14.65 -5.41 -4.09
C ASN A 191 -15.66 -4.32 -4.49
N GLY A 192 -15.38 -3.53 -5.54
CA GLY A 192 -16.25 -2.46 -6.02
C GLY A 192 -16.32 -1.24 -5.11
N THR A 193 -15.38 -1.09 -4.17
CA THR A 193 -15.32 0.09 -3.28
C THR A 193 -14.30 1.12 -3.78
N VAL A 194 -14.54 2.37 -3.39
CA VAL A 194 -13.55 3.46 -3.40
C VAL A 194 -12.88 3.49 -2.03
N THR A 195 -11.56 3.61 -2.01
CA THR A 195 -10.76 3.81 -0.80
C THR A 195 -10.23 5.24 -0.77
N VAL A 196 -10.46 5.95 0.32
CA VAL A 196 -9.84 7.26 0.61
C VAL A 196 -8.93 7.12 1.83
N VAL A 197 -7.69 7.54 1.67
CA VAL A 197 -6.66 7.52 2.71
C VAL A 197 -6.48 8.93 3.26
N LEU A 198 -6.57 9.08 4.59
CA LEU A 198 -6.31 10.33 5.30
C LEU A 198 -5.26 10.11 6.40
N PRO A 199 -4.31 11.03 6.58
CA PRO A 199 -3.36 10.94 7.68
C PRO A 199 -4.06 11.27 9.01
N TYR A 200 -3.78 10.49 10.05
CA TYR A 200 -4.08 10.87 11.43
C TYR A 200 -2.84 11.52 12.03
N ARG A 201 -3.01 12.71 12.62
CA ARG A 201 -1.90 13.52 13.14
C ARG A 201 -1.99 13.65 14.65
N THR A 202 -0.87 13.45 15.33
CA THR A 202 -0.76 13.61 16.79
C THR A 202 0.68 13.95 17.18
N ALA A 203 0.90 14.29 18.45
CA ALA A 203 2.24 14.58 18.96
C ALA A 203 3.08 13.30 19.05
N VAL A 204 4.37 13.40 18.75
CA VAL A 204 5.34 12.31 18.97
C VAL A 204 5.33 11.92 20.45
N GLY A 205 5.30 10.63 20.73
CA GLY A 205 5.18 10.05 22.07
C GLY A 205 3.75 10.01 22.62
N ALA A 206 2.76 10.54 21.90
CA ALA A 206 1.36 10.43 22.32
C ALA A 206 0.86 8.98 22.21
N PRO A 207 0.09 8.49 23.18
CA PRO A 207 -0.61 7.21 23.06
C PRO A 207 -1.66 7.26 21.94
N LEU A 208 -1.83 6.15 21.23
CA LEU A 208 -2.82 5.98 20.17
C LEU A 208 -4.03 5.20 20.71
N PHE A 209 -5.16 5.88 20.89
CA PHE A 209 -6.39 5.30 21.45
C PHE A 209 -7.47 5.06 20.39
N GLY A 210 -8.48 4.27 20.74
CA GLY A 210 -9.72 4.18 19.97
C GLY A 210 -9.67 3.33 18.71
N LEU A 211 -8.55 2.62 18.47
CA LEU A 211 -8.38 1.74 17.31
C LEU A 211 -9.45 0.65 17.23
N SER A 212 -9.84 0.07 18.38
CA SER A 212 -10.90 -0.94 18.48
C SER A 212 -12.31 -0.39 18.20
N ARG A 213 -12.47 0.94 18.16
CA ARG A 213 -13.77 1.61 17.92
C ARG A 213 -13.94 2.04 16.46
N ILE A 214 -12.94 1.85 15.60
CA ILE A 214 -13.06 2.15 14.17
C ILE A 214 -14.09 1.22 13.53
N ALA A 215 -15.03 1.78 12.77
CA ALA A 215 -16.10 1.02 12.11
C ALA A 215 -15.53 0.04 11.07
N MET A 216 -16.20 -1.10 10.85
CA MET A 216 -15.73 -2.19 9.96
C MET A 216 -15.45 -1.78 8.50
N ASN A 217 -16.14 -0.76 7.99
CA ASN A 217 -15.89 -0.22 6.64
C ASN A 217 -14.70 0.73 6.58
N THR A 218 -14.03 0.97 7.71
CA THR A 218 -12.84 1.80 7.82
C THR A 218 -11.70 0.96 8.40
N GLY A 219 -10.50 1.15 7.88
CA GLY A 219 -9.29 0.50 8.38
C GLY A 219 -8.22 1.53 8.71
N PHE A 220 -7.09 1.07 9.23
CA PHE A 220 -5.91 1.90 9.41
C PHE A 220 -4.64 1.13 9.09
N PHE A 221 -3.62 1.85 8.66
CA PHE A 221 -2.27 1.34 8.53
C PHE A 221 -1.34 2.16 9.42
N ILE A 222 -0.45 1.44 10.11
CA ILE A 222 0.51 2.04 11.04
C ILE A 222 1.76 2.41 10.25
N GLY A 223 2.07 3.70 10.22
CA GLY A 223 3.26 4.24 9.57
C GLY A 223 4.48 4.23 10.48
N ALA A 224 4.32 4.77 11.69
CA ALA A 224 5.42 4.92 12.65
C ALA A 224 4.85 4.96 14.07
N ALA A 225 4.76 3.78 14.67
CA ALA A 225 4.38 3.63 16.08
C ALA A 225 5.20 2.50 16.73
N GLU A 226 5.33 2.57 18.05
CA GLU A 226 5.92 1.52 18.87
C GLU A 226 4.88 0.96 19.83
N LYS A 227 4.99 -0.34 20.12
CA LYS A 227 4.21 -1.01 21.15
C LYS A 227 5.03 -0.99 22.44
N ARG A 228 4.49 -0.38 23.49
CA ARG A 228 5.05 -0.44 24.85
C ARG A 228 3.99 -1.06 25.74
N GLU A 229 4.31 -2.21 26.32
CA GLU A 229 3.33 -3.05 27.02
C GLU A 229 2.15 -3.36 26.07
N GLU A 230 0.91 -3.05 26.45
CA GLU A 230 -0.28 -3.28 25.60
C GLU A 230 -0.76 -2.02 24.85
N ARG A 231 0.08 -0.99 24.71
CA ARG A 231 -0.30 0.29 24.10
C ARG A 231 0.61 0.71 22.97
N LEU A 232 0.01 1.39 22.00
CA LEU A 232 0.72 2.00 20.87
C LEU A 232 1.04 3.48 21.15
N PHE A 233 2.23 3.90 20.76
CA PHE A 233 2.70 5.28 20.90
C PHE A 233 3.23 5.80 19.57
N ALA A 234 2.91 7.06 19.25
CA ALA A 234 3.35 7.71 18.03
C ALA A 234 4.87 7.92 18.01
N LEU A 235 5.55 7.49 16.94
CA LEU A 235 6.97 7.79 16.70
C LEU A 235 7.18 8.96 15.73
N ASP A 236 6.13 9.33 14.98
CA ASP A 236 6.12 10.38 13.97
C ASP A 236 4.85 11.25 14.13
N PRO A 237 4.84 12.51 13.65
CA PRO A 237 3.63 13.33 13.62
C PRO A 237 2.47 12.74 12.81
N VAL A 238 2.72 11.78 11.91
CA VAL A 238 1.71 11.01 11.16
C VAL A 238 1.89 9.51 11.44
N PRO A 239 1.53 9.02 12.64
CA PRO A 239 1.79 7.63 13.00
C PRO A 239 0.82 6.65 12.33
N LEU A 240 -0.35 7.11 11.89
CA LEU A 240 -1.41 6.28 11.30
C LEU A 240 -1.97 6.91 10.01
N TYR A 241 -2.42 6.04 9.12
CA TYR A 241 -3.19 6.40 7.92
C TYR A 241 -4.53 5.68 7.95
N ILE A 242 -5.62 6.44 7.91
CA ILE A 242 -6.99 5.94 8.02
C ILE A 242 -7.58 5.77 6.63
N CYS A 243 -8.11 4.57 6.36
CA CYS A 243 -8.63 4.18 5.06
C CYS A 243 -10.15 3.98 5.14
N GLY A 244 -10.91 4.98 4.69
CA GLY A 244 -12.36 4.86 4.57
C GLY A 244 -12.73 4.19 3.25
N ARG A 245 -13.71 3.27 3.29
CA ARG A 245 -14.19 2.58 2.08
C ARG A 245 -15.70 2.75 1.90
N ALA A 246 -16.11 3.10 0.69
CA ALA A 246 -17.51 3.27 0.34
C ALA A 246 -17.75 3.07 -1.18
N SER A 247 -18.96 3.35 -1.66
CA SER A 247 -19.29 3.28 -3.09
C SER A 247 -18.83 4.50 -3.91
N ASN A 248 -18.45 5.61 -3.24
CA ASN A 248 -17.99 6.84 -3.89
C ASN A 248 -16.97 7.59 -3.00
N PRO A 249 -16.18 8.52 -3.57
CA PRO A 249 -15.12 9.23 -2.84
C PRO A 249 -15.60 10.02 -1.63
N ASP A 250 -16.73 10.74 -1.72
CA ASP A 250 -17.23 11.58 -0.63
C ASP A 250 -17.65 10.74 0.58
N ALA A 251 -18.36 9.65 0.35
CA ALA A 251 -18.75 8.72 1.40
C ALA A 251 -17.53 8.01 2.02
N ALA A 252 -16.53 7.65 1.22
CA ALA A 252 -15.29 7.04 1.71
C ALA A 252 -14.49 8.04 2.57
N LYS A 253 -14.40 9.30 2.15
CA LYS A 253 -13.78 10.38 2.91
C LYS A 253 -14.51 10.64 4.23
N ALA A 254 -15.85 10.69 4.20
CA ALA A 254 -16.65 10.87 5.41
C ALA A 254 -16.44 9.72 6.42
N ALA A 255 -16.34 8.48 5.95
CA ALA A 255 -16.03 7.33 6.80
C ALA A 255 -14.64 7.45 7.45
N ALA A 256 -13.61 7.84 6.69
CA ALA A 256 -12.27 8.07 7.22
C ALA A 256 -12.25 9.20 8.27
N GLN A 257 -12.96 10.30 8.01
CA GLN A 257 -13.06 11.43 8.95
C GLN A 257 -13.79 11.05 10.24
N ALA A 258 -14.87 10.27 10.15
CA ALA A 258 -15.58 9.77 11.33
C ALA A 258 -14.68 8.88 12.19
N ALA A 259 -13.87 8.01 11.59
CA ALA A 259 -12.88 7.22 12.32
C ALA A 259 -11.79 8.08 12.98
N ILE A 260 -11.28 9.11 12.29
CA ILE A 260 -10.32 10.07 12.88
C ILE A 260 -10.90 10.78 14.11
N ALA A 261 -12.18 11.15 14.08
CA ALA A 261 -12.85 11.77 15.23
C ALA A 261 -12.84 10.83 16.44
N VAL A 262 -13.15 9.55 16.24
CA VAL A 262 -13.14 8.53 17.30
C VAL A 262 -11.74 8.33 17.91
N LEU A 263 -10.67 8.43 17.10
CA LEU A 263 -9.28 8.34 17.58
C LEU A 263 -8.84 9.56 18.38
N SER A 264 -9.52 10.69 18.19
CA SER A 264 -9.18 11.97 18.84
C SER A 264 -9.92 12.15 20.18
N GLU A 265 -10.93 11.32 20.46
CA GLU A 265 -11.66 11.32 21.72
C GLU A 265 -10.85 10.62 22.81
N ASN A 266 -10.23 11.40 23.70
CA ASN A 266 -9.60 10.92 24.92
C ASN A 266 -10.60 10.07 25.73
N GLY A 267 -10.50 8.75 25.65
CA GLY A 267 -11.36 7.84 26.40
C GLY A 267 -10.70 6.46 26.56
N PRO A 268 -10.96 5.75 27.67
CA PRO A 268 -10.26 4.51 28.01
C PRO A 268 -10.42 3.43 26.94
N GLU A 269 -9.34 2.69 26.65
CA GLU A 269 -9.39 1.50 25.79
C GLU A 269 -10.39 0.49 26.36
N ILE A 270 -11.29 0.01 25.50
CA ILE A 270 -11.94 -1.27 25.75
C ILE A 270 -11.02 -2.29 25.08
N SER A 271 -10.50 -3.18 25.94
CA SER A 271 -9.58 -4.29 25.67
C SER A 271 -9.94 -5.10 24.44
#